data_AF-A0A2E7HIB0-F1
#
_entry.id   AF-A0A2E7HIB0-F1
#
_cell.length_a   1.000
_cell.length_b   1.000
_cell.length_c   1.000
_cell.angle_alpha   90.00
_cell.angle_beta   90.00
_cell.angle_gamma   90.00
#
_symmetry.space_group_name_H-M   'P 1'
#
loop_
_entity.id
_entity.type
_entity.pdbx_description
1 polymer ?
#
loop_
_entity_poly.entity_id
_entity_poly.type
_entity_poly.pdbx_seq_one_letter_code
_entity_poly.pdbx_strand_id
1 'polypeptide(L)'
;MYVREAHPADNLPPHESMAMKRDHARQYRDEQNIRRPILLDDMTGTAHKGYGLLPNMTWLLGCGGLILYKSAWTRSDDVEAALEESWAVISDAARTI
;
A
#
# COMPACT_ATOMS: atom_id res chain seq x y z
N MET A 1 2.20 0.23 2.40
CA MET A 1 2.77 -0.92 3.14
C MET A 1 3.97 -1.41 2.36
N TYR A 2 5.06 -1.75 3.04
CA TYR A 2 6.28 -2.30 2.45
C TYR A 2 6.41 -3.77 2.85
N VAL A 3 6.29 -4.66 1.85
CA VAL A 3 6.15 -6.11 2.05
C VAL A 3 7.43 -6.85 1.66
N ARG A 4 7.81 -6.72 0.39
CA ARG A 4 8.95 -7.32 -0.29
C ARG A 4 9.20 -6.50 -1.54
N GLU A 5 10.43 -6.47 -2.03
CA GLU A 5 10.72 -5.91 -3.33
C GLU A 5 9.91 -6.64 -4.41
N ALA A 6 9.24 -5.86 -5.26
CA ALA A 6 8.27 -6.33 -6.24
C ALA A 6 8.90 -7.22 -7.33
N HIS A 7 10.18 -6.98 -7.58
CA HIS A 7 11.04 -7.82 -8.37
C HIS A 7 12.21 -8.23 -7.47
N PRO A 8 12.83 -9.41 -7.68
CA PRO A 8 14.21 -9.58 -7.29
C PRO A 8 14.97 -8.51 -8.08
N ALA A 9 15.15 -7.33 -7.48
CA ALA A 9 16.03 -6.34 -8.04
C ALA A 9 17.37 -7.06 -8.12
N ASP A 10 17.98 -7.15 -9.30
CA ASP A 10 19.27 -7.82 -9.50
C ASP A 10 20.36 -7.31 -8.53
N ASN A 11 20.09 -6.20 -7.81
CA ASN A 11 20.97 -5.55 -6.86
C ASN A 11 20.64 -5.75 -5.36
N LEU A 12 19.46 -6.27 -4.97
CA LEU A 12 19.09 -6.38 -3.55
C LEU A 12 18.65 -7.81 -3.19
N PRO A 13 19.36 -8.49 -2.26
CA PRO A 13 18.99 -9.84 -1.84
C PRO A 13 17.67 -9.84 -1.06
N PRO A 14 16.98 -10.99 -0.98
CA PRO A 14 15.81 -11.15 -0.11
C PRO A 14 16.10 -10.69 1.31
N HIS A 15 15.12 -10.06 1.96
CA HIS A 15 15.28 -9.64 3.35
C HIS A 15 15.48 -10.86 4.27
N GLU A 16 16.60 -10.89 4.98
CA GLU A 16 16.91 -11.95 5.96
C GLU A 16 16.58 -11.54 7.40
N SER A 17 16.36 -10.24 7.64
CA SER A 17 16.02 -9.70 8.95
C SER A 17 15.12 -8.46 8.87
N MET A 18 14.45 -8.15 9.98
CA MET A 18 13.68 -6.90 10.10
C MET A 18 14.56 -5.65 10.07
N ALA A 19 15.83 -5.75 10.47
CA ALA A 19 16.78 -4.65 10.40
C ALA A 19 17.08 -4.29 8.93
N MET A 20 17.45 -5.30 8.12
CA MET A 20 17.67 -5.14 6.68
C MET A 20 16.43 -4.59 5.97
N LYS A 21 15.24 -5.16 6.25
CA LYS A 21 13.97 -4.68 5.70
C LYS A 21 13.69 -3.21 6.03
N ARG A 22 14.06 -2.78 7.24
CA ARG A 22 13.88 -1.40 7.70
C ARG A 22 14.85 -0.45 6.98
N ASP A 23 16.10 -0.85 6.78
CA ASP A 23 17.08 -0.02 6.11
C ASP A 23 16.75 0.14 4.63
N HIS A 24 16.32 -0.94 3.96
CA HIS A 24 15.81 -0.86 2.58
C HIS A 24 14.59 0.06 2.45
N ALA A 25 13.62 -0.05 3.37
CA ALA A 25 12.45 0.83 3.35
C ALA A 25 12.80 2.30 3.62
N ARG A 26 13.84 2.59 4.42
CA ARG A 26 14.34 3.96 4.62
C ARG A 26 15.01 4.49 3.37
N GLN A 27 15.87 3.69 2.74
CA GLN A 27 16.49 4.03 1.46
C GLN A 27 15.41 4.34 0.41
N TYR A 28 14.42 3.45 0.25
CA TYR A 28 13.30 3.66 -0.67
C TYR A 28 12.51 4.93 -0.35
N ARG A 29 12.23 5.21 0.93
CA ARG A 29 11.55 6.45 1.36
C ARG A 29 12.33 7.68 0.90
N ASP A 30 13.64 7.68 1.12
CA ASP A 30 14.50 8.84 0.87
C ASP A 30 14.71 9.06 -0.63
N GLU A 31 14.96 7.99 -1.39
CA GLU A 31 15.10 8.04 -2.85
C GLU A 31 13.82 8.48 -3.57
N GLN A 32 12.66 8.03 -3.10
CA GLN A 32 11.37 8.37 -3.70
C GLN A 32 10.68 9.58 -3.06
N ASN A 33 11.34 10.24 -2.11
CA ASN A 33 10.81 11.40 -1.36
C ASN A 33 9.41 11.14 -0.76
N ILE A 34 9.21 9.95 -0.18
CA ILE A 34 7.92 9.54 0.37
C ILE A 34 7.68 10.25 1.70
N ARG A 35 6.63 11.09 1.73
CA ARG A 35 6.23 11.84 2.94
C ARG A 35 5.21 11.12 3.82
N ARG A 36 4.49 10.14 3.27
CA ARG A 36 3.49 9.35 3.99
C ARG A 36 4.13 8.24 4.83
N PRO A 37 3.48 7.79 5.92
CA PRO A 37 3.97 6.67 6.71
C PRO A 37 4.17 5.40 5.87
N ILE A 38 5.28 4.69 6.13
CA ILE A 38 5.56 3.37 5.57
C ILE A 38 5.45 2.35 6.70
N LEU A 39 4.47 1.46 6.60
CA LEU A 39 4.33 0.31 7.49
C LEU A 39 5.11 -0.88 6.93
N LEU A 40 5.95 -1.49 7.76
CA LEU A 40 6.70 -2.71 7.42
C LEU A 40 5.86 -3.93 7.79
N ASP A 41 5.65 -4.83 6.84
CA ASP A 41 5.11 -6.16 7.14
C ASP A 41 6.12 -7.00 7.93
N ASP A 42 5.68 -8.06 8.59
CA ASP A 42 6.59 -8.99 9.26
C ASP A 42 7.42 -9.82 8.25
N MET A 43 8.37 -10.60 8.77
CA MET A 43 9.23 -11.45 7.94
C MET A 43 8.47 -12.60 7.27
N THR A 44 7.36 -13.04 7.87
CA THR A 44 6.51 -14.10 7.32
C THR A 44 5.55 -13.61 6.24
N GLY A 45 5.45 -12.30 6.05
CA GLY A 45 4.57 -11.66 5.08
C GLY A 45 3.10 -11.76 5.46
N THR A 46 2.73 -11.66 6.74
CA THR A 46 1.35 -11.86 7.20
C THR A 46 0.37 -10.92 6.50
N ALA A 47 0.71 -9.63 6.42
CA ALA A 47 -0.15 -8.68 5.72
C ALA A 47 -0.08 -8.89 4.20
N HIS A 48 1.07 -9.19 3.62
CA HIS A 48 1.19 -9.48 2.20
C HIS A 48 0.30 -10.66 1.77
N LYS A 49 0.26 -11.73 2.59
CA LYS A 49 -0.63 -12.89 2.43
C LYS A 49 -2.10 -12.48 2.56
N GLY A 50 -2.45 -11.71 3.57
CA GLY A 50 -3.82 -11.25 3.80
C GLY A 50 -4.37 -10.34 2.71
N TYR A 51 -3.50 -9.54 2.07
CA TYR A 51 -3.92 -8.48 1.14
C TYR A 51 -3.67 -8.80 -0.35
N GLY A 52 -3.25 -10.03 -0.69
CA GLY A 52 -3.37 -10.56 -2.05
C GLY A 52 -2.09 -11.05 -2.73
N LEU A 53 -0.93 -11.05 -2.06
CA LEU A 53 0.35 -11.62 -2.52
C LEU A 53 0.97 -11.03 -3.80
N LEU A 54 0.32 -10.06 -4.43
CA LEU A 54 0.87 -9.39 -5.61
C LEU A 54 1.65 -8.14 -5.21
N PRO A 55 2.72 -7.82 -5.94
CA PRO A 55 3.45 -6.59 -5.71
C PRO A 55 2.60 -5.37 -6.10
N ASN A 56 2.87 -4.23 -5.45
CA ASN A 56 2.29 -2.93 -5.82
C ASN A 56 0.75 -2.90 -5.96
N MET A 57 0.03 -3.69 -5.15
CA MET A 57 -1.42 -3.61 -5.03
C MET A 57 -1.85 -2.33 -4.31
N THR A 58 -3.01 -1.79 -4.69
CA THR A 58 -3.64 -0.68 -3.98
C THR A 58 -4.99 -1.09 -3.40
N TRP A 59 -5.24 -0.64 -2.19
CA TRP A 59 -6.50 -0.77 -1.48
C TRP A 59 -6.92 0.61 -0.96
N LEU A 60 -8.18 0.98 -1.18
CA LEU A 60 -8.82 2.11 -0.51
C LEU A 60 -9.77 1.55 0.53
N LEU A 61 -9.56 1.95 1.79
CA LEU A 61 -10.35 1.49 2.92
C LEU A 61 -11.13 2.67 3.50
N GLY A 62 -12.43 2.51 3.62
CA GLY A 62 -13.33 3.43 4.31
C GLY A 62 -13.37 3.17 5.82
N CYS A 63 -14.11 4.01 6.54
CA CYS A 63 -14.37 3.83 7.96
C CYS A 63 -15.05 2.47 8.22
N GLY A 64 -14.76 1.86 9.38
CA GLY A 64 -15.33 0.57 9.76
C GLY A 64 -14.77 -0.64 8.98
N GLY A 65 -13.71 -0.46 8.18
CA GLY A 65 -13.08 -1.55 7.43
C GLY A 65 -13.76 -1.86 6.10
N LEU A 66 -14.61 -0.96 5.59
CA LEU A 66 -15.21 -1.09 4.27
C LEU A 66 -14.12 -1.00 3.19
N ILE A 67 -14.13 -1.92 2.24
CA ILE A 67 -13.25 -1.86 1.07
C ILE A 67 -13.97 -1.04 0.01
N LEU A 68 -13.44 0.15 -0.28
CA LEU A 68 -13.99 1.07 -1.27
C LEU A 68 -13.41 0.81 -2.67
N TYR A 69 -12.14 0.38 -2.72
CA TYR A 69 -11.46 0.03 -3.96
C TYR A 69 -10.35 -0.97 -3.70
N LYS A 70 -10.10 -1.85 -4.68
CA LYS A 70 -8.98 -2.78 -4.71
C LYS A 70 -8.49 -2.93 -6.13
N SER A 71 -7.17 -2.84 -6.33
CA SER A 71 -6.52 -3.22 -7.57
C SER A 71 -5.31 -4.12 -7.34
N ALA A 72 -5.15 -5.10 -8.23
CA ALA A 72 -3.98 -5.96 -8.30
C ALA A 72 -2.71 -5.21 -8.72
N TRP A 73 -2.85 -4.08 -9.43
CA TRP A 73 -1.73 -3.27 -9.92
C TRP A 73 -2.08 -1.79 -9.82
N THR A 74 -1.22 -1.02 -9.18
CA THR A 74 -1.45 0.42 -9.00
C THR A 74 -1.31 1.16 -10.32
N ARG A 75 -2.37 1.88 -10.71
CA ARG A 75 -2.38 2.92 -11.73
C ARG A 75 -2.90 4.20 -11.09
N SER A 76 -2.23 5.32 -11.32
CA SER A 76 -2.60 6.61 -10.70
C SER A 76 -4.03 7.00 -11.01
N ASP A 77 -4.41 6.91 -12.28
CA ASP A 77 -5.69 7.41 -12.79
C ASP A 77 -6.86 6.62 -12.18
N ASP A 78 -6.70 5.31 -12.04
CA ASP A 78 -7.70 4.43 -11.43
C ASP A 78 -7.87 4.73 -9.93
N VAL A 79 -6.78 5.09 -9.24
CA VAL A 79 -6.80 5.43 -7.81
C VAL A 79 -7.43 6.80 -7.58
N GLU A 80 -7.13 7.77 -8.44
CA GLU A 80 -7.73 9.11 -8.40
C GLU A 80 -9.25 9.04 -8.63
N ALA A 81 -9.69 8.32 -9.66
CA ALA A 81 -11.11 8.10 -9.93
C ALA A 81 -11.83 7.43 -8.73
N ALA A 82 -11.21 6.40 -8.13
CA ALA A 82 -11.78 5.72 -6.96
C ALA A 82 -11.89 6.63 -5.72
N LEU A 83 -10.94 7.56 -5.54
CA LEU A 83 -10.97 8.55 -4.46
C LEU A 83 -12.10 9.56 -4.66
N GLU A 84 -12.26 10.07 -5.88
CA GLU A 84 -13.33 11.01 -6.22
C GLU A 84 -14.72 10.39 -6.03
N GLU A 85 -14.91 9.16 -6.53
CA GLU A 85 -16.16 8.41 -6.37
C GLU A 85 -16.47 8.17 -4.89
N SER A 86 -15.48 7.73 -4.11
CA SER A 86 -15.64 7.48 -2.68
C SER A 86 -15.98 8.75 -1.89
N TRP A 87 -15.37 9.89 -2.25
CA TRP A 87 -15.61 11.17 -1.60
C TRP A 87 -17.02 11.71 -1.86
N ALA A 88 -17.53 11.55 -3.08
CA ALA A 88 -18.89 11.94 -3.44
C ALA A 88 -19.93 11.19 -2.58
N VAL A 89 -19.77 9.86 -2.46
CA VAL A 89 -20.66 9.01 -1.65
C VAL A 89 -20.66 9.43 -0.17
N ILE A 90 -19.48 9.68 0.41
CA ILE A 90 -19.36 10.09 1.82
C ILE A 90 -19.94 11.48 2.05
N SER A 91 -19.71 12.42 1.11
CA SER A 91 -20.18 13.80 1.23
C SER A 91 -21.71 13.89 1.15
N ASP A 92 -22.35 13.10 0.29
CA ASP A 92 -23.81 13.05 0.18
C ASP A 92 -24.45 12.39 1.41
N ALA A 93 -23.83 11.34 1.94
CA ALA A 93 -24.27 10.71 3.19
C ALA A 93 -24.22 11.70 4.37
N ALA A 94 -23.18 12.53 4.47
CA ALA A 94 -23.04 13.52 5.53
C ALA A 94 -24.01 14.71 5.43
N ARG A 95 -24.57 14.99 4.24
CA ARG A 95 -25.55 16.07 4.03
C ARG A 95 -26.99 15.67 4.35
N THR A 96 -27.25 14.38 4.55
CA THR A 96 -28.61 13.83 4.77
C THR A 96 -28.93 13.65 6.27
N ILE A 97 -28.01 14.04 7.16
CA ILE A 97 -28.10 13.94 8.63
C ILE A 97 -28.10 15.34 9.23
#